data_AF-A0A7Y0N0J0-F1
#
_entry.id   AF-A0A7Y0N0J0-F1
#
_cell.length_a   1.000
_cell.length_b   1.000
_cell.length_c   1.000
_cell.angle_alpha   90.00
_cell.angle_beta   90.00
_cell.angle_gamma   90.00
#
_symmetry.space_group_name_H-M   'P 1'
#
loop_
_entity.id
_entity.type
_entity.pdbx_description
1 polymer ?
#
loop_
_entity_poly.entity_id
_entity_poly.type
_entity_poly.pdbx_seq_one_letter_code
_entity_poly.pdbx_strand_id
1 'polypeptide(L)' 'MSSPQKPQYSQSEELANTITHGIGMIFGIVGLILLLIKATNHQADTLTVTSMAIYGSSI' A
#
# COMPACT_ATOMS: atom_id res chain seq x y z
N MET A 1 39.88 -11.68 -1.98
CA MET A 1 38.56 -11.93 -1.37
C MET A 1 37.53 -11.68 -2.45
N SER A 2 36.87 -12.73 -2.95
CA SER A 2 35.88 -12.61 -4.02
C SER A 2 34.65 -11.88 -3.49
N SER A 3 34.30 -10.73 -4.06
CA SER A 3 33.07 -10.02 -3.72
C SER A 3 31.87 -10.94 -4.00
N PRO A 4 30.88 -11.03 -3.09
CA PRO A 4 29.70 -11.84 -3.35
C PRO A 4 28.94 -11.26 -4.54
N GLN A 5 28.80 -12.06 -5.60
CA GLN A 5 27.97 -11.73 -6.76
C GLN A 5 26.52 -11.65 -6.27
N LYS A 6 25.90 -10.45 -6.32
CA LYS A 6 24.46 -10.35 -6.08
C LYS A 6 23.73 -11.18 -7.15
N PRO A 7 22.76 -12.03 -6.77
CA PRO A 7 21.95 -12.74 -7.76
C PRO A 7 21.32 -11.71 -8.69
N GLN A 8 21.45 -11.93 -10.00
CA GLN A 8 20.88 -11.05 -11.01
C GLN A 8 19.36 -11.25 -11.00
N TYR A 9 18.61 -10.19 -10.73
CA TYR A 9 17.15 -10.21 -10.76
C TYR A 9 16.67 -10.72 -12.13
N SER A 10 15.77 -11.71 -12.10
CA SER A 10 15.18 -12.22 -13.34
C SER A 10 14.07 -11.31 -13.82
N GLN A 11 13.87 -11.22 -15.13
CA GLN A 11 12.76 -10.47 -15.73
C GLN A 11 11.40 -10.95 -15.21
N SER A 12 11.26 -12.26 -14.95
CA SER A 12 10.05 -12.84 -14.36
C SER A 12 9.83 -12.39 -12.92
N GLU A 13 10.90 -12.22 -12.13
CA GLU A 13 10.82 -11.74 -10.74
C GLU A 13 10.46 -10.25 -10.68
N GLU A 14 11.02 -9.44 -11.57
CA GLU A 14 10.68 -8.03 -11.70
C GLU A 14 9.21 -7.84 -12.13
N LEU A 15 8.73 -8.66 -13.07
CA LEU A 15 7.32 -8.69 -13.47
C LEU A 15 6.42 -9.10 -12.30
N ALA A 16 6.78 -10.17 -11.57
CA ALA A 16 6.01 -10.63 -10.41
C ALA A 16 5.94 -9.54 -9.34
N ASN A 17 7.06 -8.88 -9.03
CA ASN A 17 7.11 -7.77 -8.07
C ASN A 17 6.24 -6.59 -8.53
N THR A 18 6.31 -6.21 -9.80
CA THR A 18 5.50 -5.12 -10.34
C THR A 18 4.00 -5.42 -10.22
N ILE A 19 3.60 -6.65 -10.53
CA ILE A 19 2.19 -7.07 -10.43
C ILE A 19 1.73 -7.08 -8.97
N THR A 20 2.50 -7.66 -8.05
CA THR A 20 2.12 -7.75 -6.63
C THR A 20 2.07 -6.36 -5.98
N HIS A 21 3.03 -5.49 -6.28
CA HIS A 21 3.02 -4.10 -5.83
C HIS A 21 1.85 -3.32 -6.41
N GLY A 22 1.57 -3.45 -7.71
CA GLY A 22 0.43 -2.78 -8.35
C GLY A 22 -0.91 -3.22 -7.76
N ILE A 23 -1.09 -4.53 -7.52
CA ILE A 23 -2.27 -5.06 -6.85
C ILE A 23 -2.38 -4.53 -5.41
N GLY A 24 -1.26 -4.51 -4.67
CA GLY A 24 -1.19 -3.95 -3.33
C GLY A 24 -1.59 -2.47 -3.28
N MET A 25 -1.11 -1.66 -4.23
CA MET A 25 -1.48 -0.25 -4.38
C MET A 25 -2.98 -0.08 -4.59
N ILE A 26 -3.57 -0.84 -5.53
CA ILE A 26 -5.02 -0.75 -5.83
C ILE A 26 -5.85 -1.12 -4.60
N PHE A 27 -5.52 -2.23 -3.94
CA PHE A 27 -6.22 -2.63 -2.72
C PHE A 27 -6.01 -1.64 -1.56
N GLY A 28 -4.83 -1.02 -1.46
CA GLY A 28 -4.56 0.05 -0.50
C GLY A 28 -5.49 1.25 -0.70
N ILE A 29 -5.62 1.73 -1.94
CA ILE A 29 -6.52 2.84 -2.30
C ILE A 29 -7.98 2.50 -1.99
N VAL A 30 -8.45 1.32 -2.42
CA VAL A 30 -9.83 0.88 -2.17
C VAL A 30 -10.09 0.75 -0.67
N GLY A 31 -9.14 0.18 0.08
CA GLY A 31 -9.20 0.06 1.53
C GLY A 31 -9.30 1.41 2.24
N LEU A 32 -8.49 2.38 1.82
CA LEU A 32 -8.54 3.76 2.34
C LEU A 32 -9.91 4.39 2.08
N ILE A 33 -10.46 4.26 0.87
CA ILE A 33 -11.79 4.81 0.53
C ILE A 33 -12.86 4.18 1.43
N LEU A 34 -12.86 2.85 1.58
CA LEU A 34 -13.82 2.16 2.44
C LEU A 34 -13.68 2.58 3.92
N LEU A 35 -12.45 2.80 4.39
CA LEU A 35 -12.17 3.27 5.75
C LEU A 35 -12.73 4.68 5.98
N LEU A 36 -12.54 5.60 5.03
CA LEU A 36 -13.09 6.95 5.11
C LEU A 36 -14.62 6.96 5.05
N ILE A 37 -15.23 6.14 4.18
CA ILE A 37 -16.70 5.95 4.14
C ILE A 37 -17.20 5.42 5.49
N LYS A 38 -16.49 4.47 6.10
CA LYS A 38 -16.86 3.96 7.43
C LYS A 38 -16.79 5.07 8.48
N ALA A 39 -15.74 5.89 8.46
CA ALA A 39 -15.57 6.99 9.40
C ALA A 39 -16.66 8.05 9.25
N THR A 40 -17.03 8.41 8.02
CA THR A 40 -18.13 9.36 7.77
C THR A 40 -19.49 8.79 8.20
N ASN A 41 -19.76 7.53 7.90
CA ASN A 41 -21.02 6.86 8.28
C ASN A 41 -21.20 6.72 9.80
N HIS A 42 -20.10 6.68 10.58
CA HIS A 42 -20.15 6.63 12.04
C HIS A 42 -20.00 8.01 12.70
N GLN A 43 -20.04 9.10 11.91
CA GLN A 43 -19.83 10.47 12.37
C GLN A 43 -18.57 10.60 13.25
N ALA A 44 -17.48 9.95 12.82
CA ALA A 44 -16.21 10.02 13.50
C ALA A 44 -15.72 11.48 13.57
N ASP A 45 -15.04 11.83 14.67
CA ASP A 45 -14.49 13.16 14.86
C ASP A 45 -13.36 13.44 13.86
N THR A 46 -13.02 14.73 13.73
CA THR A 46 -12.03 15.20 12.76
C THR A 46 -10.64 14.58 12.98
N LEU A 47 -10.24 14.32 14.22
CA LEU A 47 -8.94 13.69 14.48
C LEU A 47 -8.94 12.26 13.97
N THR A 48 -9.99 11.49 14.25
CA THR A 48 -10.13 10.11 13.76
C THR A 48 -10.06 10.03 12.24
N VAL A 49 -10.80 10.90 11.53
CA VAL A 49 -10.79 10.95 10.05
C VAL A 49 -9.40 11.32 9.53
N THR A 50 -8.76 12.34 10.13
CA THR A 50 -7.42 12.80 9.72
C THR A 50 -6.38 11.71 9.94
N SER A 51 -6.40 11.04 11.09
CA SER A 51 -5.49 9.94 11.40
C SER A 51 -5.67 8.77 10.43
N MET A 52 -6.91 8.39 10.11
CA MET A 52 -7.20 7.33 9.14
C MET A 52 -6.72 7.70 7.73
N ALA A 53 -6.89 8.95 7.31
CA ALA A 53 -6.41 9.44 6.02
C ALA A 53 -4.87 9.40 5.92
N ILE A 54 -4.16 9.92 6.92
CA ILE A 54 -2.69 9.91 6.96
C ILE A 54 -2.17 8.48 6.92
N TYR A 55 -2.70 7.61 7.80
CA TYR A 55 -2.30 6.21 7.86
C TYR A 55 -2.53 5.48 6.53
N GLY A 56 -3.75 5.56 5.98
CA GLY A 56 -4.07 4.83 4.74
C GLY A 56 -3.40 5.41 3.50
N SER A 57 -3.02 6.70 3.48
CA SER A 57 -2.23 7.31 2.39
C SER A 57 -0.75 6.93 2.41
N SER A 58 -0.25 6.33 3.49
CA SER A 58 1.15 5.90 3.62
C SER A 58 1.39 4.49 3.06
N ILE A 59 0.34 3.83 2.56
CA ILE A 59 0.36 2.53 1.88
C ILE A 59 0.60 2.74 0.39
#